data_AF-A0AAC9BUE8-F1
#
_entry.id   AF-A0AAC9BUE8-F1
#
_cell.length_a   1.000
_cell.length_b   1.000
_cell.length_c   1.000
_cell.angle_alpha   90.00
_cell.angle_beta   90.00
_cell.angle_gamma   90.00
#
_symmetry.space_group_name_H-M   'P 1'
#
loop_
_entity.id
_entity.type
_entity.pdbx_description
1 polymer ?
#
loop_
_entity_poly.entity_id
_entity_poly.type
_entity_poly.pdbx_seq_one_letter_code
_entity_poly.pdbx_strand_id
1 'polypeptide(L)' 'MAVPDEPENDPITAYLLNLYRNVSRGRRYIAGMAGAFPLPLSAREISDWLESHPSPLPRDEIDDVMFALDAVCLSGDED' A
#
# COMPACT_ATOMS: atom_id res chain seq x y z
N MET A 1 -11.76 -11.68 18.11
CA MET A 1 -12.66 -11.24 17.02
C MET A 1 -12.45 -12.23 15.89
N ALA A 2 -13.49 -12.94 15.45
CA ALA A 2 -13.35 -13.84 14.31
C ALA A 2 -13.04 -12.99 13.08
N VAL A 3 -11.99 -13.35 12.33
CA VAL A 3 -11.68 -12.68 11.07
C VAL A 3 -12.85 -12.98 10.13
N PRO A 4 -13.55 -11.96 9.60
CA PRO A 4 -14.61 -12.17 8.62
C PRO A 4 -14.08 -12.94 7.42
N ASP A 5 -14.93 -13.78 6.80
CA ASP A 5 -14.56 -14.43 5.55
C ASP A 5 -14.27 -13.36 4.50
N GLU A 6 -13.12 -13.48 3.84
CA GLU A 6 -12.70 -12.54 2.81
C GLU A 6 -13.72 -12.60 1.66
N PRO A 7 -14.24 -11.44 1.19
CA PRO A 7 -15.19 -11.41 0.09
C PRO A 7 -14.56 -12.03 -1.16
N GLU A 8 -15.40 -12.59 -2.04
CA GLU A 8 -14.95 -13.11 -3.32
C GLU A 8 -14.26 -11.99 -4.10
N ASN A 9 -12.96 -12.14 -4.30
CA ASN A 9 -12.11 -11.11 -4.87
C ASN A 9 -11.50 -11.63 -6.17
N ASP A 10 -11.50 -10.79 -7.20
CA ASP A 10 -10.86 -11.17 -8.44
C ASP A 10 -9.33 -11.24 -8.24
N PRO A 11 -8.60 -12.05 -9.04
CA PRO A 11 -7.16 -12.23 -8.86
C PRO A 11 -6.33 -10.93 -8.96
N ILE A 12 -6.81 -9.94 -9.71
CA ILE A 12 -6.12 -8.66 -9.88
C ILE A 12 -6.29 -7.80 -8.62
N THR A 13 -7.51 -7.70 -8.09
CA THR A 13 -7.77 -6.98 -6.85
C THR A 13 -7.03 -7.63 -5.67
N ALA A 14 -7.05 -8.96 -5.57
CA ALA A 14 -6.29 -9.69 -4.55
C ALA A 14 -4.77 -9.43 -4.68
N TYR A 15 -4.25 -9.35 -5.90
CA TYR A 15 -2.85 -9.00 -6.16
C TYR A 15 -2.52 -7.57 -5.69
N LEU A 16 -3.33 -6.57 -6.08
CA LEU A 16 -3.11 -5.16 -5.74
C LEU A 16 -3.18 -4.92 -4.22
N LEU A 17 -4.13 -5.55 -3.53
CA LEU A 17 -4.24 -5.45 -2.08
C LEU A 17 -3.03 -6.09 -1.37
N ASN A 18 -2.59 -7.25 -1.84
CA ASN A 18 -1.39 -7.89 -1.30
C ASN A 18 -0.12 -7.08 -1.58
N LEU A 19 -0.01 -6.49 -2.78
CA LEU A 19 1.07 -5.60 -3.14
C LEU A 19 1.13 -4.42 -2.16
N TYR A 20 0.03 -3.69 -2.00
CA TYR A 20 -0.05 -2.56 -1.07
C TYR A 20 0.27 -2.97 0.37
N ARG A 21 -0.27 -4.10 0.83
CA ARG A 21 0.01 -4.63 2.18
C ARG A 21 1.50 -4.89 2.40
N ASN A 22 2.23 -5.32 1.38
CA ASN A 22 3.66 -5.59 1.50
C ASN A 22 4.49 -4.30 1.40
N VAL A 23 4.19 -3.44 0.42
CA VAL A 23 4.92 -2.19 0.20
C VAL A 23 4.73 -1.23 1.38
N SER A 24 3.52 -1.14 1.94
CA SER A 24 3.22 -0.26 3.09
C SER A 24 4.00 -0.61 4.38
N ARG A 25 4.60 -1.81 4.47
CA ARG A 25 5.51 -2.17 5.58
C ARG A 25 6.87 -1.46 5.49
N GLY A 26 7.25 -1.05 4.29
CA GLY A 26 8.44 -0.25 4.03
C GLY A 26 8.26 1.24 4.33
N ARG A 27 7.03 1.66 4.69
CA ARG A 27 6.68 3.06 4.88
C ARG A 27 7.62 3.75 5.85
N ARG A 28 8.11 4.90 5.43
CA ARG A 28 8.94 5.78 6.25
C ARG A 28 8.08 6.58 7.23
N TYR A 29 8.62 6.81 8.43
CA TYR A 29 7.99 7.61 9.47
C TYR A 29 8.91 8.77 9.83
N ILE A 30 8.31 9.95 10.06
CA ILE A 30 9.02 11.08 10.67
C ILE A 30 8.68 11.07 12.16
N ALA A 31 9.70 10.91 13.00
CA ALA A 31 9.59 11.07 14.44
C ALA A 31 10.00 12.49 14.86
N GLY A 32 9.16 13.15 15.66
CA GLY A 32 9.42 14.46 16.23
C GLY A 32 8.88 14.57 17.65
N MET A 33 8.96 15.78 18.24
CA MET A 33 8.48 16.00 19.63
C MET A 33 6.99 15.69 19.83
N ALA A 34 6.19 15.75 18.76
CA ALA A 34 4.74 15.49 18.79
C ALA A 34 4.37 14.03 18.50
N GLY A 35 5.33 13.13 18.22
CA GLY A 35 5.07 11.73 17.89
C GLY A 35 5.73 11.27 16.59
N ALA A 36 5.34 10.08 16.12
CA ALA A 36 5.76 9.52 14.84
C ALA A 36 4.62 9.59 13.83
N PHE A 37 4.86 10.24 12.69
CA PHE A 37 3.87 10.42 11.63
C PHE A 37 4.24 9.60 10.39
N PRO A 38 3.30 8.85 9.82
CA PRO A 38 3.53 8.12 8.57
C PRO A 38 3.73 9.11 7.42
N LEU A 39 4.74 8.86 6.57
CA LEU A 39 4.87 9.57 5.29
C LEU A 39 4.08 8.87 4.19
N PRO A 40 3.69 9.62 3.14
CA PRO A 40 3.15 9.04 1.93
C PRO A 40 4.09 7.99 1.33
N LEU A 41 3.50 6.95 0.75
CA LEU A 41 4.22 5.89 0.08
C LEU A 41 5.05 6.46 -1.08
N SER A 42 6.28 6.01 -1.22
CA SER A 42 7.15 6.49 -2.31
C SER A 42 7.18 5.52 -3.48
N ALA A 43 7.25 6.06 -4.70
CA ALA A 43 7.41 5.26 -5.93
C ALA A 43 8.62 4.30 -5.88
N ARG A 44 9.63 4.64 -5.08
CA ARG A 44 10.80 3.79 -4.84
C ARG A 44 10.44 2.50 -4.10
N GLU A 45 9.65 2.58 -3.04
CA GLU A 45 9.23 1.40 -2.28
C GLU A 45 8.42 0.44 -3.17
N ILE A 46 7.60 0.98 -4.08
CA ILE A 46 6.88 0.20 -5.09
C ILE A 46 7.87 -0.44 -6.08
N SER A 47 8.84 0.32 -6.60
CA SER A 47 9.87 -0.20 -7.52
C SER A 47 10.67 -1.35 -6.91
N ASP A 48 11.19 -1.17 -5.69
CA ASP A 48 12.03 -2.14 -4.99
C ASP A 48 11.26 -3.47 -4.80
N TRP A 49 9.94 -3.39 -4.55
CA TRP A 49 9.09 -4.58 -4.48
C TRP A 49 8.88 -5.24 -5.85
N LEU A 50 8.56 -4.45 -6.88
CA LEU A 50 8.29 -4.96 -8.24
C LEU A 50 9.53 -5.57 -8.90
N GLU A 51 10.74 -5.14 -8.52
CA GLU A 51 11.99 -5.76 -8.97
C GLU A 51 12.13 -7.21 -8.50
N SER A 52 11.65 -7.52 -7.30
CA SER A 52 11.68 -8.87 -6.73
C SER A 52 10.42 -9.69 -7.07
N HIS A 53 9.31 -9.01 -7.37
CA HIS A 53 8.01 -9.63 -7.67
C HIS A 53 7.37 -8.97 -8.90
N PRO A 54 7.76 -9.40 -10.12
CA PRO A 54 7.26 -8.81 -11.36
C PRO A 54 5.73 -8.84 -11.44
N SER A 55 5.14 -7.70 -11.77
CA SER A 55 3.69 -7.56 -11.94
C SER A 55 3.24 -7.97 -13.35
N PRO A 56 2.04 -8.58 -13.49
CA PRO A 56 1.39 -8.74 -14.79
C PRO A 56 0.77 -7.43 -15.33
N LEU A 57 0.65 -6.39 -14.50
CA LEU A 57 0.04 -5.11 -14.85
C LEU A 57 1.05 -4.05 -15.28
N PRO A 58 0.63 -3.05 -16.08
CA PRO A 58 1.42 -1.85 -16.36
C PRO A 58 1.84 -1.11 -15.09
N ARG A 59 3.03 -0.50 -15.12
CA ARG A 59 3.62 0.16 -13.94
C ARG A 59 2.83 1.40 -13.49
N ASP A 60 2.35 2.17 -14.45
CA ASP A 60 1.50 3.34 -14.25
C ASP A 60 0.20 2.99 -13.53
N GLU A 61 -0.49 1.92 -13.96
CA GLU A 61 -1.70 1.45 -13.28
C GLU A 61 -1.43 1.03 -11.83
N ILE A 62 -0.29 0.39 -11.58
CA ILE A 62 0.09 0.00 -10.22
C ILE A 62 0.34 1.23 -9.36
N ASP A 63 1.13 2.19 -9.83
CA ASP A 63 1.46 3.40 -9.08
C ASP A 63 0.19 4.18 -8.73
N ASP A 64 -0.73 4.35 -9.68
CA ASP A 64 -2.01 5.03 -9.47
C ASP A 64 -2.84 4.35 -8.36
N VAL A 65 -2.96 3.02 -8.40
CA VAL A 65 -3.70 2.26 -7.38
C VAL A 65 -2.99 2.36 -6.02
N MET A 66 -1.67 2.22 -5.98
CA MET A 66 -0.91 2.28 -4.73
C MET A 66 -1.04 3.64 -4.04
N PHE A 67 -0.97 4.73 -4.81
CA PHE A 67 -1.14 6.09 -4.26
C PHE A 67 -2.57 6.37 -3.84
N ALA A 68 -3.57 5.86 -4.58
CA ALA A 68 -4.97 5.99 -4.18
C ALA A 68 -5.26 5.25 -2.87
N LEU A 69 -4.79 4.00 -2.74
CA LEU A 69 -4.91 3.21 -1.50
C LEU A 69 -4.17 3.89 -0.33
N ASP A 70 -2.99 4.44 -0.60
CA ASP A 70 -2.20 5.17 0.39
C ASP A 70 -2.96 6.38 0.95
N ALA A 71 -3.56 7.19 0.07
CA ALA A 71 -4.36 8.34 0.47
C ALA A 71 -5.59 7.94 1.30
N VAL A 72 -6.27 6.85 0.93
CA VAL A 72 -7.41 6.33 1.72
C VAL A 72 -6.96 5.87 3.10
N CYS A 73 -5.82 5.17 3.21
CA CYS A 73 -5.32 4.73 4.51
C CYS A 73 -4.87 5.89 5.39
N LEU A 74 -4.21 6.91 4.83
CA LEU A 74 -3.74 8.08 5.58
C LEU A 74 -4.87 9.02 5.99
N SER A 75 -5.93 9.14 5.17
CA SER A 75 -7.12 9.93 5.54
C SER A 75 -7.97 9.27 6.64
N GLY A 76 -7.90 7.94 6.78
CA GLY A 76 -8.58 7.21 7.86
C GLY A 76 -8.00 7.45 9.26
N ASP A 77 -6.83 8.09 9.39
CA ASP A 77 -6.21 8.48 10.66
C ASP A 77 -6.66 9.89 11.15
N GLU A 78 -7.54 10.58 10.40
CA GLU A 78 -8.02 11.95 10.74
C GLU A 78 -9.32 12.02 11.57
N ASP A 79 -9.94 10.89 11.94
CA ASP A 79 -11.17 10.82 12.77
C ASP A 79 -10.94 10.39 14.23
#